data_AF-A0A519SBX0-F1
#
_entry.id   AF-A0A519SBX0-F1
#
_cell.length_a   1.000
_cell.length_b   1.000
_cell.length_c   1.000
_cell.angle_alpha   90.00
_cell.angle_beta   90.00
_cell.angle_gamma   90.00
#
_symmetry.space_group_name_H-M   'P 1'
#
loop_
_entity.id
_entity.type
_entity.pdbx_description
1 polymer ?
#
loop_
_entity_poly.entity_id
_entity_poly.type
_entity_poly.pdbx_seq_one_letter_code
_entity_poly.pdbx_strand_id
1 'polypeptide(L)'
;MSLENLALRCGVEESDLQDLIYGHVRRGIEEKLDIPSNSIQTFLDGGTSAELASKMGVSSSELQFLRYQSGKEGAVGLLIGLMLTSKKTPAT
;
A
#
# COMPACT_ATOMS: atom_id res chain seq x y z
N MET A 1 -0.14 -19.37 -2.93
CA MET A 1 0.66 -18.72 -1.87
C MET A 1 -0.28 -18.44 -0.70
N SER A 2 0.12 -18.75 0.55
CA SER A 2 -0.71 -18.40 1.72
C SER A 2 -0.60 -16.91 2.04
N LEU A 3 -1.58 -16.37 2.78
CA LEU A 3 -1.58 -14.98 3.23
C LEU A 3 -0.36 -14.69 4.13
N GLU A 4 -0.07 -15.59 5.07
CA GLU A 4 1.14 -15.58 5.89
C GLU A 4 2.43 -15.43 5.07
N ASN A 5 2.62 -16.25 4.02
CA ASN A 5 3.81 -16.17 3.17
C ASN A 5 3.88 -14.83 2.40
N LEU A 6 2.75 -14.26 2.01
CA LEU A 6 2.71 -12.97 1.35
C LEU A 6 3.05 -11.84 2.34
N ALA A 7 2.49 -11.88 3.56
CA ALA A 7 2.77 -10.93 4.63
C ALA A 7 4.26 -10.92 4.99
N LEU A 8 4.86 -12.11 5.13
CA LEU A 8 6.30 -12.27 5.37
C LEU A 8 7.14 -11.61 4.26
N ARG A 9 6.77 -11.79 2.99
CA ARG A 9 7.46 -11.16 1.84
C ARG A 9 7.25 -9.65 1.78
N CYS A 10 6.07 -9.17 2.14
CA CYS A 10 5.80 -7.75 2.31
C CYS A 10 6.57 -7.18 3.51
N GLY A 11 6.92 -8.01 4.49
CA GLY A 11 7.61 -7.60 5.71
C GLY A 11 6.66 -6.97 6.74
N VAL A 12 5.40 -7.41 6.77
CA VAL A 12 4.34 -6.96 7.67
C VAL A 12 3.68 -8.16 8.36
N GLU A 13 2.87 -7.91 9.39
CA GLU A 13 2.08 -8.97 10.01
C GLU A 13 0.97 -9.48 9.09
N GLU A 14 0.57 -10.74 9.25
CA GLU A 14 -0.54 -11.32 8.48
C GLU A 14 -1.86 -10.56 8.71
N SER A 15 -2.11 -10.12 9.95
CA SER A 15 -3.24 -9.31 10.36
C SER A 15 -3.30 -7.97 9.61
N ASP A 16 -2.18 -7.27 9.48
CA ASP A 16 -2.10 -6.00 8.75
C ASP A 16 -2.43 -6.18 7.27
N LEU A 17 -1.94 -7.28 6.66
CA LEU A 17 -2.25 -7.60 5.28
C LEU A 17 -3.70 -8.04 5.09
N GLN A 18 -4.26 -8.77 6.06
CA GLN A 18 -5.67 -9.17 6.06
C GLN A 18 -6.58 -7.93 6.11
N ASP A 19 -6.32 -7.00 7.02
CA ASP A 19 -7.06 -5.74 7.14
C ASP A 19 -6.95 -4.91 5.87
N LEU A 20 -5.77 -4.86 5.24
CA LEU A 20 -5.56 -4.16 3.98
C LEU A 20 -6.43 -4.73 2.85
N ILE A 21 -6.58 -6.06 2.77
CA ILE A 21 -7.45 -6.72 1.79
C ILE A 21 -8.92 -6.31 2.00
N TYR A 22 -9.35 -6.10 3.24
CA TYR A 22 -10.67 -5.54 3.55
C TYR A 22 -10.76 -4.02 3.36
N GLY A 23 -9.63 -3.35 3.10
CA GLY A 23 -9.54 -1.92 2.80
C GLY A 23 -9.26 -1.04 4.01
N HIS A 24 -8.67 -1.60 5.06
CA HIS A 24 -8.28 -0.88 6.27
C HIS A 24 -6.76 -0.82 6.37
N VAL A 25 -6.22 0.39 6.49
CA VAL A 25 -4.79 0.59 6.69
C VAL A 25 -4.45 0.47 8.17
N ARG A 26 -3.47 -0.39 8.47
CA ARG A 26 -2.91 -0.57 9.82
C ARG A 26 -1.51 0.04 9.90
N ARG A 27 -1.07 0.31 11.13
CA ARG A 27 0.22 0.95 11.41
C ARG A 27 1.41 0.23 10.76
N GLY A 28 1.42 -1.11 10.71
CA GLY A 28 2.51 -1.84 10.06
C GLY A 28 2.63 -1.58 8.56
N ILE A 29 1.53 -1.24 7.87
CA ILE A 29 1.54 -0.84 6.46
C ILE A 29 2.16 0.56 6.29
N GLU A 30 1.81 1.50 7.18
CA GLU A 30 2.42 2.84 7.22
C GLU A 30 3.93 2.75 7.44
N GLU A 31 4.36 2.00 8.45
CA GLU A 31 5.78 1.82 8.77
C GLU A 31 6.54 1.13 7.62
N LYS A 32 5.90 0.16 6.97
CA LYS A 32 6.50 -0.56 5.84
C LYS A 32 6.67 0.31 4.60
N LEU A 33 5.69 1.15 4.29
CA LEU A 33 5.71 2.01 3.12
C LEU A 33 6.38 3.35 3.38
N ASP A 34 6.57 3.73 4.65
CA ASP A 34 7.00 5.07 5.07
C ASP A 34 6.10 6.14 4.44
N ILE A 35 4.78 5.93 4.59
CA ILE A 35 3.71 6.81 4.11
C ILE A 35 2.64 6.87 5.20
N PRO A 36 2.15 8.06 5.57
CA PRO A 36 1.09 8.21 6.55
C PRO A 36 -0.16 7.36 6.25
N SER A 37 -0.73 6.70 7.26
CA SER A 37 -1.91 5.85 7.10
C SER A 37 -3.09 6.58 6.46
N ASN A 38 -3.28 7.87 6.73
CA ASN A 38 -4.35 8.68 6.13
C ASN A 38 -4.19 8.86 4.61
N SER A 39 -2.95 9.02 4.12
CA SER A 39 -2.64 9.10 2.69
C SER A 39 -2.92 7.76 1.98
N ILE A 40 -2.56 6.65 2.61
CA ILE A 40 -2.85 5.30 2.09
C ILE A 40 -4.36 5.01 2.11
N GLN A 41 -5.04 5.36 3.19
CA GLN A 41 -6.49 5.17 3.33
C GLN A 41 -7.25 6.01 2.29
N THR A 42 -6.86 7.28 2.08
CA THR A 42 -7.42 8.14 1.04
C THR A 42 -7.33 7.49 -0.34
N PHE A 43 -6.19 6.86 -0.65
CA PHE A 43 -6.01 6.14 -1.90
C PHE A 43 -6.92 4.91 -2.00
N LEU A 44 -7.04 4.10 -0.94
CA LEU A 44 -7.99 2.98 -0.89
C LEU A 44 -9.44 3.43 -1.08
N ASP A 45 -9.81 4.58 -0.52
CA ASP A 45 -11.16 5.15 -0.58
C ASP A 45 -11.47 5.84 -1.92
N GLY A 46 -10.51 5.88 -2.85
CA GLY A 46 -10.71 6.34 -4.23
C GLY A 46 -10.13 7.72 -4.55
N GLY A 47 -9.46 8.35 -3.58
CA GLY A 47 -8.70 9.56 -3.80
C GLY A 47 -7.27 9.31 -4.30
N THR A 48 -6.50 10.38 -4.37
CA THR A 48 -5.06 10.37 -4.70
C THR A 48 -4.26 10.80 -3.47
N SER A 49 -2.98 10.44 -3.44
CA SER A 49 -2.01 10.91 -2.44
C SER A 49 -0.73 11.32 -3.14
N ALA A 50 -0.22 12.51 -2.78
CA ALA A 50 1.04 13.01 -3.30
C ALA A 50 2.22 12.16 -2.82
N GLU A 51 2.18 11.69 -1.57
CA GLU A 51 3.19 10.84 -0.96
C GLU A 51 3.26 9.48 -1.67
N LEU A 52 2.10 8.84 -1.93
CA LEU A 52 2.03 7.59 -2.69
C LEU A 52 2.51 7.76 -4.13
N ALA A 53 2.09 8.84 -4.80
CA ALA A 53 2.51 9.10 -6.17
C ALA A 53 4.03 9.26 -6.26
N SER A 54 4.61 10.03 -5.33
CA SER A 54 6.05 10.21 -5.19
C SER A 54 6.76 8.88 -4.92
N LYS A 55 6.25 8.05 -3.99
CA LYS A 55 6.83 6.74 -3.67
C LYS A 55 6.81 5.78 -4.86
N MET A 56 5.77 5.85 -5.68
CA MET A 56 5.61 5.03 -6.88
C MET A 56 6.35 5.61 -8.11
N GLY A 57 6.92 6.82 -8.01
CA GLY A 57 7.62 7.47 -9.11
C GLY A 57 6.71 7.93 -10.24
N VAL A 58 5.46 8.28 -9.95
CA VAL A 58 4.45 8.74 -10.92
C VAL A 58 3.84 10.08 -10.48
N SER A 59 3.16 10.76 -11.39
CA SER A 59 2.34 11.94 -11.04
C SER A 59 1.07 11.54 -10.29
N SER A 60 0.52 12.47 -9.49
CA SER A 60 -0.77 12.26 -8.81
C SER A 60 -1.93 12.00 -9.79
N SER A 61 -1.87 12.58 -11.00
CA SER A 61 -2.83 12.32 -12.08
C SER A 61 -2.75 10.90 -12.62
N GLU A 62 -1.54 10.37 -12.83
CA GLU A 62 -1.35 8.98 -13.27
C GLU A 62 -1.77 8.00 -12.17
N LEU A 63 -1.43 8.30 -10.91
CA LEU A 63 -1.88 7.49 -9.78
C LEU A 63 -3.41 7.47 -9.66
N GLN A 64 -4.07 8.62 -9.78
CA GLN A 64 -5.53 8.70 -9.75
C GLN A 64 -6.15 7.95 -10.94
N PHE A 65 -5.55 8.05 -12.12
CA PHE A 65 -6.00 7.30 -13.30
C PHE A 65 -5.92 5.79 -13.06
N LEU A 66 -4.79 5.27 -12.55
CA LEU A 66 -4.64 3.86 -12.20
C LEU A 66 -5.66 3.42 -11.14
N ARG A 67 -5.83 4.23 -10.09
CA ARG A 67 -6.81 3.95 -9.04
C ARG A 67 -8.23 3.87 -9.57
N TYR A 68 -8.60 4.77 -10.46
CA TYR A 68 -9.92 4.80 -11.08
C TYR A 68 -10.15 3.57 -11.97
N GLN A 69 -9.17 3.22 -12.80
CA GLN A 69 -9.29 2.07 -13.71
C GLN A 69 -9.32 0.73 -12.99
N SER A 70 -8.57 0.58 -11.89
CA SER A 70 -8.41 -0.71 -11.21
C SER A 70 -9.29 -0.91 -9.98
N GLY A 71 -10.05 0.10 -9.55
CA GLY A 71 -10.94 -0.01 -8.40
C GLY A 71 -10.21 -0.22 -7.07
N LYS A 72 -10.95 -0.65 -6.04
CA LYS A 72 -10.40 -0.84 -4.68
C LYS A 72 -9.45 -2.03 -4.65
N GLU A 73 -9.80 -3.11 -5.33
CA GLU A 73 -9.01 -4.34 -5.43
C GLU A 73 -7.66 -4.07 -6.12
N GLY A 74 -7.67 -3.26 -7.17
CA GLY A 74 -6.44 -2.80 -7.82
C GLY A 74 -5.60 -1.91 -6.93
N ALA A 75 -6.20 -1.02 -6.15
CA ALA A 75 -5.50 -0.19 -5.16
C ALA A 75 -4.75 -1.07 -4.14
N VAL A 76 -5.42 -2.09 -3.60
CA VAL A 76 -4.80 -3.08 -2.71
C VAL A 76 -3.65 -3.79 -3.40
N GLY A 77 -3.84 -4.24 -4.65
CA GLY A 77 -2.80 -4.90 -5.44
C GLY A 77 -1.55 -4.02 -5.66
N LEU A 78 -1.75 -2.73 -5.93
CA LEU A 78 -0.64 -1.77 -6.09
C LEU A 78 0.14 -1.57 -4.79
N LEU A 79 -0.55 -1.46 -3.65
CA LEU A 79 0.09 -1.35 -2.34
C LEU A 79 0.88 -2.61 -1.98
N ILE A 80 0.34 -3.80 -2.26
CA ILE A 80 1.06 -5.06 -2.08
C ILE A 80 2.30 -5.10 -2.97
N GLY A 81 2.18 -4.73 -4.24
CA GLY A 81 3.30 -4.64 -5.17
C GLY A 81 4.39 -3.69 -4.67
N LEU A 82 3.99 -2.53 -4.14
CA LEU A 82 4.90 -1.55 -3.57
C LEU A 82 5.61 -2.07 -2.31
N MET A 83 4.91 -2.79 -1.43
CA MET A 83 5.54 -3.41 -0.25
C MET A 83 6.57 -4.48 -0.62
N LEU A 84 6.31 -5.27 -1.67
CA LEU A 84 7.21 -6.31 -2.16
C LEU A 84 8.50 -5.74 -2.77
N THR A 85 8.45 -4.54 -3.35
CA THR A 85 9.63 -3.86 -3.93
C THR A 85 10.34 -2.95 -2.94
N SER A 86 9.64 -2.51 -1.89
CA SER A 86 10.21 -1.68 -0.83
C SER A 86 11.21 -2.49 0.00
N LYS A 87 12.49 -2.11 -0.07
CA LYS A 87 13.52 -2.63 0.84
C LYS A 87 13.16 -2.22 2.27
N LYS A 88 13.21 -3.17 3.21
CA LYS A 88 13.08 -2.86 4.63
C LYS A 88 14.24 -1.94 5.02
N THR A 89 13.96 -0.69 5.36
CA THR A 89 14.97 0.19 5.97
C THR A 89 15.26 -0.39 7.35
N PRO A 90 16.50 -0.81 7.67
CA PRO A 90 16.82 -1.26 9.02
C PRO A 90 16.57 -0.11 9.99
N ALA A 91 15.87 -0.40 11.10
CA ALA A 91 15.74 0.55 12.19
C ALA A 91 17.16 0.90 12.70
N THR A 92 17.51 2.19 12.64
CA THR A 92 18.74 2.75 13.17
C THR A 92 18.72 2.79 14.69
#